data_AF-A0A920FKP0-F1
#
_entry.id   AF-A0A920FKP0-F1
#
_cell.length_a   1.000
_cell.length_b   1.000
_cell.length_c   1.000
_cell.angle_alpha   90.00
_cell.angle_beta   90.00
_cell.angle_gamma   90.00
#
_symmetry.space_group_name_H-M   'P 1'
#
loop_
_entity.id
_entity.type
_entity.pdbx_description
1 polymer ?
#
loop_
_entity_poly.entity_id
_entity_poly.type
_entity_poly.pdbx_seq_one_letter_code
_entity_poly.pdbx_strand_id
1 'polypeptide(L)' 'MCGIAGIIHRGNPGGIGKEMTSMLQSLKHRGPDSTGFAMYGVPLKTKW' A
#
# COMPACT_ATOMS: atom_id res chain seq x y z
N MET A 1 9.75 -17.23 -2.76
CA MET A 1 8.47 -17.05 -3.46
C MET A 1 8.15 -15.55 -3.43
N CYS A 2 7.13 -15.03 -4.13
CA CYS A 2 6.73 -13.63 -3.99
C CYS A 2 5.24 -13.54 -3.62
N GLY A 3 4.83 -12.44 -2.99
CA GLY A 3 3.44 -12.14 -2.63
C GLY A 3 3.03 -10.76 -3.16
N ILE A 4 1.76 -10.62 -3.53
CA ILE A 4 1.20 -9.37 -4.06
C ILE A 4 -0.07 -9.04 -3.27
N ALA A 5 -0.24 -7.76 -2.95
CA ALA A 5 -1.41 -7.19 -2.30
C ALA A 5 -1.85 -5.93 -3.06
N GLY A 6 -3.15 -5.62 -3.05
CA GLY A 6 -3.70 -4.41 -3.67
C GLY A 6 -4.98 -3.97 -2.99
N ILE A 7 -5.19 -2.65 -2.92
CA ILE A 7 -6.39 -2.02 -2.35
C ILE A 7 -6.90 -0.92 -3.28
N ILE A 8 -8.23 -0.77 -3.33
CA ILE A 8 -8.91 0.28 -4.10
C ILE A 8 -9.93 0.94 -3.17
N HIS A 9 -9.69 2.20 -2.81
CA HIS A 9 -10.65 3.03 -2.09
C HIS A 9 -11.51 3.81 -3.09
N ARG A 10 -12.83 3.77 -2.92
CA ARG A 10 -13.78 4.56 -3.71
C ARG A 10 -14.27 5.74 -2.87
N GLY A 11 -14.07 6.97 -3.36
CA GLY A 11 -14.44 8.19 -2.65
C GLY A 11 -13.31 8.71 -1.75
N ASN A 12 -13.35 8.37 -0.46
CA ASN A 12 -12.32 8.81 0.50
C ASN A 12 -11.09 7.88 0.43
N PRO A 13 -9.88 8.39 0.14
CA PRO A 13 -8.68 7.56 0.12
C PRO A 13 -8.32 6.96 1.50
N GLY A 14 -8.70 7.58 2.62
CA GLY A 14 -8.37 7.06 3.94
C GLY A 14 -6.86 6.85 4.14
N GLY A 15 -6.49 5.78 4.86
CA GLY A 15 -5.10 5.47 5.24
C GLY A 15 -4.37 4.52 4.30
N ILE A 16 -4.44 4.72 2.97
CA ILE A 16 -3.91 3.78 1.95
C ILE A 16 -2.50 3.28 2.29
N GLY A 17 -1.58 4.17 2.65
CA GLY A 17 -0.19 3.78 2.94
C GLY A 17 -0.06 2.81 4.12
N LYS A 18 -0.84 3.01 5.19
CA LYS A 18 -0.80 2.15 6.38
C LYS A 18 -1.43 0.79 6.10
N GLU A 19 -2.57 0.76 5.41
CA GLU A 19 -3.26 -0.47 5.02
C GLU A 19 -2.40 -1.31 4.08
N MET A 20 -1.87 -0.70 3.02
CA MET A 20 -1.00 -1.39 2.05
C MET A 20 0.26 -1.94 2.73
N THR A 21 0.89 -1.18 3.63
CA THR A 21 2.05 -1.64 4.41
C THR A 21 1.70 -2.86 5.27
N SER A 22 0.54 -2.85 5.95
CA SER A 22 0.10 -3.99 6.78
C SER A 22 -0.15 -5.25 5.95
N MET A 23 -0.74 -5.12 4.77
CA MET A 23 -0.94 -6.24 3.85
C MET A 23 0.39 -6.82 3.38
N LEU A 24 1.35 -5.98 3.00
CA LEU A 24 2.67 -6.43 2.54
C LEU A 24 3.47 -7.11 3.67
N GLN A 25 3.38 -6.61 4.90
CA GLN A 25 3.97 -7.28 6.08
C GLN A 25 3.37 -8.68 6.29
N SER A 26 2.07 -8.84 6.07
CA SER A 26 1.41 -10.15 6.18
C SER A 26 1.94 -11.16 5.14
N LEU A 27 2.47 -10.68 4.02
CA LEU A 27 3.07 -11.49 2.95
C LEU A 27 4.58 -11.70 3.10
N LYS A 28 5.23 -11.18 4.14
CA LYS A 28 6.69 -11.33 4.37
C LYS A 28 7.15 -12.79 4.35
N HIS A 29 6.31 -13.72 4.84
CA HIS A 29 6.60 -15.15 4.83
C HIS A 29 6.74 -15.73 3.41
N ARG A 30 6.24 -15.05 2.37
CA ARG A 30 6.38 -15.46 0.97
C ARG A 30 7.70 -14.99 0.37
N GLY A 31 8.21 -13.82 0.77
CA GLY A 31 9.46 -13.23 0.30
C GLY A 31 9.88 -12.02 1.18
N PRO A 32 10.95 -12.13 1.98
CA PRO A 32 11.29 -11.12 3.00
C PRO A 32 12.27 -10.04 2.54
N ASP A 33 12.89 -10.16 1.36
CA ASP A 33 14.04 -9.35 0.97
C ASP A 33 13.68 -7.89 0.65
N SER A 34 12.56 -7.67 -0.04
CA SER A 34 12.12 -6.32 -0.40
C SER A 34 10.60 -6.25 -0.64
N THR A 35 10.08 -5.02 -0.66
CA THR A 35 8.69 -4.71 -0.99
C THR A 35 8.66 -3.44 -1.84
N GLY A 36 7.73 -3.38 -2.79
CA GLY A 36 7.48 -2.19 -3.60
C GLY A 36 5.98 -1.99 -3.82
N PHE A 37 5.58 -0.74 -4.03
CA PHE A 37 4.21 -0.39 -4.37
C PHE A 37 4.15 0.85 -5.25
N ALA A 38 3.05 0.97 -6.00
CA ALA A 38 2.69 2.16 -6.74
C ALA A 38 1.36 2.70 -6.19
N MET A 39 1.28 4.00 -6.00
CA MET A 39 0.05 4.69 -5.58
C MET A 39 -0.44 5.58 -6.71
N TYR A 40 -1.73 5.50 -6.99
CA TYR A 40 -2.40 6.26 -8.04
C TYR A 40 -3.52 7.10 -7.42
N GLY A 41 -3.61 8.36 -7.82
CA GLY A 41 -4.63 9.29 -7.34
C GLY A 41 -4.18 10.74 -7.42
N VAL A 42 -5.12 11.66 -7.15
CA VAL A 42 -4.80 13.08 -7.02
C VAL A 42 -4.07 13.29 -5.68
N PRO A 43 -2.86 13.89 -5.68
CA PRO A 43 -2.18 14.22 -4.43
C PRO A 43 -3.06 15.11 -3.55
N LEU A 44 -3.17 14.76 -2.26
CA LEU A 44 -3.81 15.65 -1.30
C LEU A 44 -2.98 16.94 -1.24
N LYS A 45 -3.64 18.10 -1.27
CA LYS A 45 -2.98 19.37 -1.00
C LYS A 45 -2.60 19.42 0.47
N THR A 46 -1.40 18.99 0.80
CA THR A 46 -0.80 19.25 2.11
C THR A 46 -0.43 20.73 2.16
N LYS A 47 -1.01 21.48 3.11
CA LYS A 47 -0.46 22.76 3.53
C LYS A 47 0.73 22.42 4.44
N TRP A 48 1.93 22.70 3.96
CA TRP A 48 3.13 22.73 4.79
C TRP A 48 3.04 23.89 5.78
#